data_AF-A0A418Q8G0-F1
#
_entry.id   AF-A0A418Q8G0-F1
#
_cell.length_a   1.000
_cell.length_b   1.000
_cell.length_c   1.000
_cell.angle_alpha   90.00
_cell.angle_beta   90.00
_cell.angle_gamma   90.00
#
_symmetry.space_group_name_H-M   'P 1'
#
loop_
_entity.id
_entity.type
_entity.pdbx_description
1 polymer ?
#
loop_
_entity_poly.entity_id
_entity_poly.type
_entity_poly.pdbx_seq_one_letter_code
_entity_poly.pdbx_strand_id
1 'polypeptide(L)'
;MATTPHTKESIRTDEHTNDTDSDSVVDLATHVDVIEASMTAITDILTTPTAELFHTHRTDIIRLLKTISHTDTLYAAFAYAAHEAHISRAAGTTRTSTYLARLLDTSEYQARQWINLGISLYKPPEPPTDNTAGDNTTDGEEDSANNDDDDTDDAQSRADQLAERRRAHEAHQAHLAAQAQARKQARKLSDAKLAEINRELEHLHPSLHTEHHHILFDNATTMATTTTVDDLKLHLRTQVRTL
;
A
#
# COMPACT_ATOMS: atom_id res chain seq x y z
N MET A 1 -19.29 64.93 26.95
CA MET A 1 -19.08 65.90 25.86
C MET A 1 -17.97 65.38 24.95
N ALA A 2 -18.15 65.55 23.64
CA ALA A 2 -17.19 65.45 22.53
C ALA A 2 -16.64 64.07 22.09
N THR A 3 -17.31 63.56 21.05
CA THR A 3 -16.83 62.91 19.81
C THR A 3 -15.33 63.06 19.41
N THR A 4 -14.73 61.91 19.04
CA THR A 4 -13.90 61.48 17.85
C THR A 4 -13.45 62.53 16.80
N PRO A 5 -12.58 62.26 15.76
CA PRO A 5 -11.74 61.07 15.37
C PRO A 5 -10.37 61.39 14.64
N HIS A 6 -9.70 60.35 14.08
CA HIS A 6 -8.89 60.31 12.83
C HIS A 6 -7.47 60.98 12.81
N THR A 7 -6.41 60.54 12.09
CA THR A 7 -6.24 59.73 10.87
C THR A 7 -4.75 59.37 10.60
N LYS A 8 -4.55 58.18 9.97
CA LYS A 8 -3.53 57.65 9.01
C LYS A 8 -2.11 58.25 8.88
N GLU A 9 -1.10 57.38 8.80
CA GLU A 9 -0.43 56.84 7.57
C GLU A 9 0.67 55.85 8.01
N SER A 10 0.71 54.58 7.61
CA SER A 10 0.92 53.95 6.28
C SER A 10 2.41 53.79 5.91
N ILE A 11 2.75 52.54 5.54
CA ILE A 11 3.86 52.11 4.67
C ILE A 11 5.23 51.86 5.36
N ARG A 12 5.55 50.59 5.63
CA ARG A 12 6.33 49.76 4.68
C ARG A 12 6.15 48.26 4.96
N THR A 13 5.54 47.63 3.98
CA THR A 13 5.66 46.24 3.52
C THR A 13 7.14 45.86 3.34
N ASP A 14 7.49 44.62 3.68
CA ASP A 14 8.29 43.68 2.89
C ASP A 14 8.23 42.33 3.65
N GLU A 15 7.31 41.44 3.29
CA GLU A 15 7.51 40.39 2.28
C GLU A 15 8.41 39.25 2.79
N HIS A 16 7.78 38.26 3.44
CA HIS A 16 8.20 36.84 3.38
C HIS A 16 7.01 35.95 3.74
N THR A 17 6.00 35.97 2.87
CA THR A 17 5.09 34.84 2.71
C THR A 17 5.84 33.77 1.93
N ASN A 18 6.47 32.84 2.63
CA ASN A 18 6.70 31.51 2.05
C ASN A 18 5.37 30.76 2.15
N ASP A 19 4.51 31.04 1.18
CA ASP A 19 3.61 30.05 0.63
C ASP A 19 4.48 28.90 0.10
N THR A 20 4.53 27.82 0.85
CA THR A 20 4.86 26.51 0.30
C THR A 20 3.64 25.63 0.52
N ASP A 21 2.79 25.56 -0.50
CA ASP A 21 1.92 24.43 -0.86
C ASP A 21 1.48 23.54 0.33
N SER A 22 0.40 23.93 1.00
CA SER A 22 -0.41 22.98 1.80
C SER A 22 -1.83 22.82 1.26
N ASP A 23 -2.12 23.32 0.06
CA ASP A 23 -3.44 23.29 -0.58
C ASP A 23 -3.79 21.92 -1.23
N SER A 24 -3.25 20.81 -0.72
CA SER A 24 -3.66 19.48 -1.19
C SER A 24 -3.54 18.33 -0.17
N VAL A 25 -3.08 18.58 1.05
CA VAL A 25 -3.30 17.62 2.14
C VAL A 25 -4.68 17.92 2.71
N VAL A 26 -5.70 17.43 2.01
CA VAL A 26 -7.02 17.28 2.58
C VAL A 26 -6.86 16.60 3.95
N ASP A 27 -7.20 17.32 5.01
CA ASP A 27 -7.03 16.85 6.38
C ASP A 27 -7.87 15.59 6.61
N LEU A 28 -7.18 14.47 6.90
CA LEU A 28 -7.81 13.18 7.16
C LEU A 28 -8.82 13.29 8.32
N ALA A 29 -8.53 14.12 9.33
CA ALA A 29 -9.43 14.32 10.46
C ALA A 29 -10.78 14.91 10.01
N THR A 30 -10.75 15.95 9.17
CA THR A 30 -11.96 16.53 8.57
C THR A 30 -12.82 15.48 7.83
N HIS A 31 -12.20 14.52 7.13
CA HIS A 31 -12.96 13.46 6.44
C HIS A 31 -13.53 12.42 7.40
N VAL A 32 -12.79 12.07 8.44
CA VAL A 32 -13.26 11.19 9.52
C VAL A 32 -14.45 11.81 10.23
N ASP A 33 -14.37 13.10 10.60
CA ASP A 33 -15.46 13.82 11.27
C ASP A 33 -16.74 13.84 10.42
N VAL A 34 -16.62 14.06 9.11
CA VAL A 34 -17.76 14.02 8.18
C VAL A 34 -18.37 12.62 8.11
N ILE A 35 -17.54 11.57 8.05
CA ILE A 35 -18.01 10.18 8.04
C ILE A 35 -18.73 9.85 9.35
N GLU A 36 -18.14 10.21 10.50
CA GLU A 36 -18.73 9.97 11.81
C GLU A 36 -20.08 10.65 11.94
N ALA A 37 -20.15 11.96 11.66
CA ALA A 37 -21.40 12.72 11.70
C ALA A 37 -22.47 12.15 10.74
N SER A 38 -22.05 11.74 9.53
CA SER A 38 -22.95 11.14 8.55
C SER A 38 -23.47 9.78 9.00
N MET A 39 -22.61 8.93 9.58
CA MET A 39 -23.00 7.62 10.09
C MET A 39 -23.97 7.75 11.27
N THR A 40 -23.74 8.69 12.19
CA THR A 40 -24.69 9.01 13.26
C THR A 40 -26.04 9.43 12.70
N ALA A 41 -26.07 10.37 11.75
CA ALA A 41 -27.32 10.82 11.13
C ALA A 41 -28.06 9.69 10.39
N ILE A 42 -27.34 8.80 9.71
CA ILE A 42 -27.93 7.62 9.07
C ILE A 42 -28.53 6.68 10.12
N THR A 43 -27.81 6.41 11.22
CA THR A 43 -28.33 5.59 12.32
C THR A 43 -29.57 6.20 12.96
N ASP A 44 -29.62 7.53 13.09
CA ASP A 44 -30.79 8.27 13.59
C ASP A 44 -32.00 8.20 12.64
N ILE A 45 -31.75 8.22 11.33
CA ILE A 45 -32.82 8.00 10.32
C ILE A 45 -33.32 6.56 10.39
N LEU A 46 -32.41 5.60 10.56
CA LEU A 46 -32.72 4.17 10.55
C LEU A 46 -33.18 3.61 11.90
N THR A 47 -33.27 4.43 12.96
CA THR A 47 -33.60 3.95 14.31
C THR A 47 -35.02 3.39 14.41
N THR A 48 -35.93 3.85 13.54
CA THR A 48 -37.29 3.31 13.41
C THR A 48 -37.52 2.83 11.96
N PRO A 49 -37.06 1.63 11.60
CA PRO A 49 -37.18 1.15 10.23
C PRO A 49 -38.65 0.83 9.91
N THR A 50 -39.21 1.51 8.90
CA THR A 50 -40.55 1.24 8.37
C THR A 50 -40.47 0.74 6.92
N ALA A 51 -41.53 0.10 6.45
CA ALA A 51 -41.62 -0.33 5.05
C ALA A 51 -41.56 0.89 4.09
N GLU A 52 -42.14 2.02 4.48
CA GLU A 52 -42.12 3.26 3.72
C GLU A 52 -40.69 3.84 3.62
N LEU A 53 -39.94 3.87 4.72
CA LEU A 53 -38.54 4.25 4.74
C LEU A 53 -37.71 3.36 3.80
N PHE A 54 -37.92 2.04 3.89
CA PHE A 54 -37.23 1.08 3.02
C PHE A 54 -37.53 1.36 1.54
N HIS A 55 -38.80 1.50 1.15
CA HIS A 55 -39.15 1.75 -0.24
C HIS A 55 -38.63 3.09 -0.75
N THR A 56 -38.62 4.12 0.10
CA THR A 56 -38.15 5.47 -0.24
C THR A 56 -36.64 5.54 -0.39
N HIS A 57 -35.88 4.87 0.49
CA HIS A 57 -34.41 4.98 0.55
C HIS A 57 -33.65 3.72 0.12
N ARG A 58 -34.33 2.72 -0.44
CA ARG A 58 -33.74 1.43 -0.82
C ARG A 58 -32.43 1.57 -1.59
N THR A 59 -32.42 2.41 -2.62
CA THR A 59 -31.25 2.60 -3.49
C THR A 59 -30.07 3.18 -2.72
N ASP A 60 -30.33 4.16 -1.86
CA ASP A 60 -29.30 4.84 -1.07
C ASP A 60 -28.76 3.94 0.04
N ILE A 61 -29.62 3.17 0.72
CA ILE A 61 -29.22 2.17 1.72
C ILE A 61 -28.33 1.10 1.06
N ILE A 62 -28.72 0.57 -0.11
CA ILE A 62 -27.90 -0.40 -0.84
C ILE A 62 -26.56 0.22 -1.25
N ARG A 63 -26.56 1.49 -1.70
CA ARG A 63 -25.32 2.18 -2.07
C ARG A 63 -24.39 2.35 -0.87
N LEU A 64 -24.93 2.80 0.27
CA LEU A 64 -24.19 2.92 1.53
C LEU A 64 -23.59 1.58 1.94
N LEU A 65 -24.39 0.52 1.98
CA LEU A 65 -23.94 -0.82 2.37
C LEU A 65 -22.80 -1.32 1.48
N LYS A 66 -22.88 -1.06 0.16
CA LYS A 66 -21.78 -1.36 -0.76
C LYS A 66 -20.53 -0.55 -0.45
N THR A 67 -20.67 0.75 -0.24
CA THR A 67 -19.53 1.63 0.06
C THR A 67 -18.80 1.22 1.34
N ILE A 68 -19.52 0.96 2.43
CA ILE A 68 -18.91 0.56 3.71
C ILE A 68 -18.40 -0.88 3.69
N SER A 69 -18.92 -1.72 2.80
CA SER A 69 -18.42 -3.09 2.59
C SER A 69 -17.09 -3.16 1.81
N HIS A 70 -16.54 -2.02 1.38
CA HIS A 70 -15.29 -1.92 0.62
C HIS A 70 -14.14 -1.30 1.44
N THR A 71 -13.87 -1.85 2.63
CA THR A 71 -12.92 -1.29 3.60
C THR A 71 -11.65 -2.12 3.77
N ASP A 72 -11.54 -3.30 3.16
CA ASP A 72 -10.35 -4.16 3.30
C ASP A 72 -9.06 -3.47 2.86
N THR A 73 -9.11 -2.62 1.84
CA THR A 73 -7.93 -1.83 1.42
C THR A 73 -7.55 -0.74 2.43
N LEU A 74 -8.52 -0.15 3.13
CA LEU A 74 -8.27 0.80 4.22
C LEU A 74 -7.67 0.09 5.43
N TYR A 75 -8.25 -1.05 5.81
CA TYR A 75 -7.71 -1.90 6.88
C TYR A 75 -6.30 -2.39 6.54
N ALA A 76 -6.03 -2.77 5.29
CA ALA A 76 -4.70 -3.17 4.85
C ALA A 76 -3.68 -2.03 4.91
N ALA A 77 -4.06 -0.82 4.49
CA ALA A 77 -3.21 0.37 4.60
C ALA A 77 -2.86 0.67 6.07
N PHE A 78 -3.88 0.65 6.95
CA PHE A 78 -3.69 0.88 8.38
C PHE A 78 -2.87 -0.24 9.04
N ALA A 79 -3.13 -1.50 8.70
CA ALA A 79 -2.42 -2.65 9.21
C ALA A 79 -0.95 -2.65 8.79
N TYR A 80 -0.65 -2.27 7.55
CA TYR A 80 0.72 -2.07 7.07
C TYR A 80 1.43 -0.95 7.83
N ALA A 81 0.79 0.21 7.97
CA ALA A 81 1.36 1.33 8.74
C ALA A 81 1.66 0.94 10.20
N ALA A 82 0.75 0.19 10.85
CA ALA A 82 0.94 -0.33 12.20
C ALA A 82 2.07 -1.37 12.28
N HIS A 83 2.28 -2.16 11.22
CA HIS A 83 3.36 -3.13 11.10
C HIS A 83 4.73 -2.43 11.00
N GLU A 84 4.84 -1.44 10.11
CA GLU A 84 6.04 -0.60 9.93
C GLU A 84 6.38 0.19 11.21
N ALA A 85 5.37 0.71 11.92
CA ALA A 85 5.55 1.40 13.19
C ALA A 85 5.94 0.48 14.37
N HIS A 86 6.00 -0.84 14.15
CA HIS A 86 6.30 -1.84 15.18
C HIS A 86 5.46 -1.70 16.45
N ILE A 87 4.18 -1.35 16.29
CA ILE A 87 3.29 -0.95 17.39
C ILE A 87 3.11 -2.02 18.46
N SER A 88 3.36 -3.29 18.12
CA SER A 88 3.28 -4.42 19.05
C SER A 88 4.12 -4.19 20.32
N ARG A 89 5.33 -3.62 20.18
CA ARG A 89 6.20 -3.33 21.32
C ARG A 89 5.61 -2.26 22.24
N ALA A 90 5.14 -1.16 21.65
CA ALA A 90 4.54 -0.05 22.39
C ALA A 90 3.21 -0.44 23.05
N ALA A 91 2.42 -1.30 22.39
CA ALA A 91 1.13 -1.78 22.88
C ALA A 91 1.23 -3.00 23.81
N GLY A 92 2.43 -3.50 24.10
CA GLY A 92 2.64 -4.67 24.97
C GLY A 92 2.08 -5.98 24.40
N THR A 93 1.93 -6.08 23.07
CA THR A 93 1.54 -7.32 22.40
C THR A 93 2.76 -7.99 21.75
N THR A 94 2.71 -9.32 21.61
CA THR A 94 3.79 -10.04 20.94
C THR A 94 3.78 -9.86 19.42
N ARG A 95 2.60 -9.56 18.84
CA ARG A 95 2.38 -9.45 17.39
C ARG A 95 1.49 -8.26 17.07
N THR A 96 1.77 -7.60 15.95
CA THR A 96 0.93 -6.51 15.41
C THR A 96 -0.49 -7.00 15.13
N SER A 97 -0.65 -8.24 14.65
CA SER A 97 -1.97 -8.84 14.42
C SER A 97 -2.82 -8.93 15.68
N THR A 98 -2.22 -9.27 16.82
CA THR A 98 -2.92 -9.33 18.12
C THR A 98 -3.35 -7.96 18.61
N TYR A 99 -2.52 -6.94 18.36
CA TYR A 99 -2.89 -5.54 18.65
C TYR A 99 -4.09 -5.10 17.80
N LEU A 100 -4.02 -5.30 16.48
CA LEU A 100 -5.09 -4.92 15.54
C LEU A 100 -6.40 -5.67 15.81
N ALA A 101 -6.32 -6.97 16.12
CA ALA A 101 -7.48 -7.77 16.47
C ALA A 101 -8.24 -7.21 17.69
N ARG A 102 -7.50 -6.79 18.72
CA ARG A 102 -8.09 -6.17 19.92
C ARG A 102 -8.62 -4.77 19.65
N LEU A 103 -7.90 -3.97 18.87
CA LEU A 103 -8.28 -2.58 18.58
C LEU A 103 -9.54 -2.49 17.72
N LEU A 104 -9.65 -3.36 16.71
CA LEU A 104 -10.70 -3.32 15.70
C LEU A 104 -11.80 -4.36 15.94
N ASP A 105 -11.81 -5.00 17.11
CA ASP A 105 -12.73 -6.07 17.52
C ASP A 105 -12.94 -7.13 16.42
N THR A 106 -11.82 -7.70 15.97
CA THR A 106 -11.80 -8.71 14.90
C THR A 106 -10.96 -9.93 15.29
N SER A 107 -11.00 -10.97 14.46
CA SER A 107 -10.14 -12.14 14.67
C SER A 107 -8.67 -11.82 14.34
N GLU A 108 -7.74 -12.46 15.05
CA GLU A 108 -6.31 -12.37 14.70
C GLU A 108 -6.03 -12.86 13.28
N TYR A 109 -6.83 -13.81 12.79
CA TYR A 109 -6.76 -14.28 11.42
C TYR A 109 -7.00 -13.13 10.43
N GLN A 110 -8.12 -12.43 10.57
CA GLN A 110 -8.47 -11.30 9.70
C GLN A 110 -7.42 -10.17 9.79
N ALA A 111 -6.94 -9.87 10.99
CA ALA A 111 -5.88 -8.89 11.17
C ALA A 111 -4.58 -9.27 10.43
N ARG A 112 -4.22 -10.56 10.40
CA ARG A 112 -3.09 -11.04 9.58
C ARG A 112 -3.36 -10.90 8.08
N GLN A 113 -4.57 -11.19 7.64
CA GLN A 113 -4.95 -11.01 6.23
C GLN A 113 -4.76 -9.57 5.78
N TRP A 114 -5.18 -8.60 6.60
CA TRP A 114 -4.95 -7.18 6.31
C TRP A 114 -3.46 -6.80 6.31
N ILE A 115 -2.65 -7.35 7.21
CA ILE A 115 -1.20 -7.13 7.19
C ILE A 115 -0.59 -7.67 5.89
N ASN A 116 -0.92 -8.90 5.50
CA ASN A 116 -0.39 -9.53 4.28
C ASN A 116 -0.80 -8.77 3.02
N LEU A 117 -2.09 -8.39 2.94
CA LEU A 117 -2.60 -7.54 1.87
C LEU A 117 -1.88 -6.19 1.86
N GLY A 118 -1.66 -5.61 3.03
CA GLY A 118 -0.94 -4.36 3.20
C GLY A 118 0.51 -4.45 2.72
N ILE A 119 1.24 -5.50 3.07
CA ILE A 119 2.61 -5.76 2.60
C ILE A 119 2.62 -5.87 1.07
N SER A 120 1.70 -6.65 0.49
CA SER A 120 1.60 -6.80 -0.97
C SER A 120 1.35 -5.47 -1.69
N LEU A 121 0.47 -4.62 -1.14
CA LEU A 121 0.07 -3.37 -1.78
C LEU A 121 1.03 -2.20 -1.52
N TYR A 122 1.73 -2.20 -0.38
CA TYR A 122 2.42 -1.00 0.12
C TYR A 122 3.91 -1.18 0.43
N LYS A 123 4.42 -2.41 0.63
CA LYS A 123 5.85 -2.62 0.88
C LYS A 123 6.66 -2.09 -0.32
N PRO A 124 7.59 -1.14 -0.14
CA PRO A 124 8.47 -0.70 -1.21
C PRO A 124 9.32 -1.87 -1.72
N PRO A 125 9.53 -2.00 -3.04
CA PRO A 125 10.47 -3.00 -3.56
C PRO A 125 11.86 -2.73 -3.00
N GLU A 126 12.60 -3.80 -2.69
CA GLU A 126 13.97 -3.69 -2.21
C GLU A 126 14.82 -2.99 -3.28
N PRO A 127 15.63 -1.98 -2.90
CA PRO A 127 16.48 -1.31 -3.87
C PRO A 127 17.43 -2.33 -4.49
N PRO A 128 17.74 -2.21 -5.80
CA PRO A 128 18.75 -3.06 -6.41
C PRO A 128 20.03 -2.94 -5.59
N THR A 129 20.57 -4.05 -5.12
CA THR A 129 21.83 -4.07 -4.40
C THR A 129 22.92 -3.66 -5.37
N ASP A 130 23.50 -2.47 -5.18
CA ASP A 130 24.76 -2.11 -5.80
C ASP A 130 25.81 -3.10 -5.28
N ASN A 131 26.10 -4.14 -6.07
CA ASN A 131 27.30 -4.94 -5.89
C ASN A 131 28.49 -4.09 -6.35
N THR A 132 28.80 -3.05 -5.58
CA THR A 132 29.98 -2.19 -5.74
C THR A 132 30.58 -1.91 -4.37
N ALA A 133 31.01 -2.98 -3.71
CA ALA A 133 31.97 -2.96 -2.63
C ALA A 133 32.77 -4.27 -2.77
N GLY A 134 34.07 -4.31 -2.94
CA GLY A 134 35.13 -3.32 -2.92
C GLY A 134 36.41 -4.15 -2.88
N ASP A 135 37.34 -3.82 -3.76
CA ASP A 135 38.72 -4.29 -3.71
C ASP A 135 39.41 -3.86 -2.39
N ASN A 136 40.53 -4.52 -2.06
CA ASN A 136 41.42 -4.54 -0.87
C ASN A 136 41.14 -5.65 0.17
N THR A 137 42.08 -6.52 0.57
CA THR A 137 43.56 -6.55 0.43
C THR A 137 44.14 -7.90 0.91
N THR A 138 45.29 -8.30 0.33
CA THR A 138 46.46 -9.07 0.91
C THR A 138 46.26 -10.55 1.29
N ASP A 139 47.08 -11.56 0.90
CA ASP A 139 48.51 -11.66 0.53
C ASP A 139 48.79 -12.91 -0.33
N GLY A 140 49.83 -12.88 -1.17
CA GLY A 140 50.48 -14.09 -1.71
C GLY A 140 51.11 -13.93 -3.10
N GLU A 141 52.36 -13.48 -3.11
CA GLU A 141 53.28 -13.29 -4.25
C GLU A 141 53.38 -14.50 -5.21
N GLU A 142 53.43 -14.25 -6.53
CA GLU A 142 54.56 -14.64 -7.37
C GLU A 142 54.48 -14.06 -8.80
N ASP A 143 55.67 -13.79 -9.31
CA ASP A 143 56.11 -12.92 -10.39
C ASP A 143 55.94 -13.52 -11.81
N SER A 144 55.39 -12.78 -12.77
CA SER A 144 55.79 -12.87 -14.20
C SER A 144 55.12 -11.84 -15.13
N ALA A 145 55.97 -10.95 -15.64
CA ALA A 145 56.09 -10.52 -17.05
C ALA A 145 54.97 -9.70 -17.74
N ASN A 146 55.30 -8.43 -17.99
CA ASN A 146 54.97 -7.57 -19.15
C ASN A 146 53.88 -8.01 -20.14
N ASN A 147 52.86 -7.16 -20.31
CA ASN A 147 52.60 -6.50 -21.60
C ASN A 147 51.66 -5.29 -21.43
N ASP A 148 52.10 -4.15 -21.96
CA ASP A 148 51.23 -3.04 -22.40
C ASP A 148 50.25 -3.56 -23.47
N ASP A 149 48.94 -3.47 -23.22
CA ASP A 149 47.95 -3.01 -24.21
C ASP A 149 46.67 -2.59 -23.46
N ASP A 150 46.51 -1.28 -23.36
CA ASP A 150 45.51 -0.53 -22.59
C ASP A 150 44.28 -0.20 -23.46
N ASP A 151 43.18 0.12 -22.79
CA ASP A 151 41.95 0.81 -23.24
C ASP A 151 40.73 0.05 -23.83
N THR A 152 40.78 -1.21 -24.29
CA THR A 152 39.56 -1.84 -24.88
C THR A 152 38.68 -2.64 -23.91
N ASP A 153 39.24 -3.27 -22.88
CA ASP A 153 38.45 -4.09 -21.92
C ASP A 153 37.67 -3.22 -20.90
N ASP A 154 38.20 -2.02 -20.62
CA ASP A 154 37.61 -1.05 -19.71
C ASP A 154 36.33 -0.42 -20.26
N ALA A 155 36.28 -0.20 -21.58
CA ALA A 155 35.08 0.33 -22.25
C ALA A 155 33.93 -0.70 -22.26
N GLN A 156 34.25 -1.99 -22.43
CA GLN A 156 33.28 -3.08 -22.43
C GLN A 156 32.69 -3.29 -21.03
N SER A 157 33.53 -3.31 -19.99
CA SER A 157 33.12 -3.42 -18.58
C SER A 157 32.24 -2.24 -18.13
N ARG A 158 32.58 -1.00 -18.53
CA ARG A 158 31.76 0.18 -18.24
C ARG A 158 30.41 0.14 -18.97
N ALA A 159 30.37 -0.33 -20.22
CA ALA A 159 29.14 -0.50 -20.98
C ALA A 159 28.21 -1.55 -20.35
N ASP A 160 28.77 -2.67 -19.87
CA ASP A 160 28.02 -3.72 -19.19
C ASP A 160 27.46 -3.26 -17.84
N GLN A 161 28.25 -2.52 -17.05
CA GLN A 161 27.78 -1.93 -15.78
C GLN A 161 26.67 -0.89 -16.00
N LEU A 162 26.77 -0.06 -17.04
CA LEU A 162 25.71 0.88 -17.43
C LEU A 162 24.44 0.15 -17.89
N ALA A 163 24.59 -0.95 -18.63
CA ALA A 163 23.47 -1.78 -19.07
C ALA A 163 22.78 -2.48 -17.90
N GLU A 164 23.54 -2.99 -16.92
CA GLU A 164 23.01 -3.60 -15.70
C GLU A 164 22.26 -2.57 -14.85
N ARG A 165 22.86 -1.39 -14.62
CA ARG A 165 22.20 -0.30 -13.88
C ARG A 165 20.91 0.16 -14.55
N ARG A 166 20.89 0.18 -15.89
CA ARG A 166 19.68 0.52 -16.66
C ARG A 166 18.60 -0.56 -16.51
N ARG A 167 18.96 -1.85 -16.59
CA ARG A 167 18.02 -2.97 -16.38
C ARG A 167 17.46 -2.96 -14.96
N ALA A 168 18.29 -2.74 -13.95
CA ALA A 168 17.86 -2.64 -12.56
C ALA A 168 16.91 -1.45 -12.32
N HIS A 169 17.22 -0.28 -12.89
CA HIS A 169 16.37 0.90 -12.78
C HIS A 169 15.04 0.74 -13.53
N GLU A 170 15.05 0.13 -14.71
CA GLU A 170 13.83 -0.18 -15.47
C GLU A 170 12.95 -1.20 -14.73
N ALA A 171 13.55 -2.25 -14.15
CA ALA A 171 12.84 -3.23 -13.32
C ALA A 171 12.21 -2.57 -12.08
N HIS A 172 12.95 -1.69 -11.40
CA HIS A 172 12.43 -0.94 -10.26
C HIS A 172 11.26 -0.02 -10.65
N GLN A 173 11.38 0.71 -11.77
CA GLN A 173 10.28 1.55 -12.27
C GLN A 173 9.06 0.73 -12.69
N ALA A 174 9.27 -0.40 -13.39
CA ALA A 174 8.20 -1.31 -13.77
C ALA A 174 7.47 -1.87 -12.54
N HIS A 175 8.20 -2.19 -11.48
CA HIS A 175 7.60 -2.68 -10.24
C HIS A 175 6.79 -1.59 -9.51
N LEU A 176 7.30 -0.36 -9.42
CA LEU A 176 6.53 0.77 -8.87
C LEU A 176 5.25 1.02 -9.66
N ALA A 177 5.32 0.94 -11.00
CA ALA A 177 4.16 1.07 -11.86
C ALA A 177 3.16 -0.09 -11.63
N ALA A 178 3.65 -1.33 -11.53
CA ALA A 178 2.83 -2.50 -11.22
C ALA A 178 2.15 -2.36 -9.85
N GLN A 179 2.85 -1.89 -8.83
CA GLN A 179 2.28 -1.65 -7.50
C GLN A 179 1.19 -0.56 -7.53
N ALA A 180 1.42 0.53 -8.25
CA ALA A 180 0.41 1.58 -8.43
C ALA A 180 -0.85 1.05 -9.17
N GLN A 181 -0.65 0.15 -10.14
CA GLN A 181 -1.75 -0.53 -10.82
C GLN A 181 -2.48 -1.51 -9.90
N ALA A 182 -1.75 -2.33 -9.13
CA ALA A 182 -2.32 -3.26 -8.14
C ALA A 182 -3.19 -2.52 -7.12
N ARG A 183 -2.74 -1.35 -6.61
CA ARG A 183 -3.56 -0.48 -5.74
C ARG A 183 -4.84 -0.01 -6.42
N LYS A 184 -4.77 0.40 -7.69
CA LYS A 184 -5.95 0.83 -8.47
C LYS A 184 -6.91 -0.34 -8.72
N GLN A 185 -6.39 -1.54 -8.94
CA GLN A 185 -7.20 -2.74 -9.15
C GLN A 185 -7.83 -3.23 -7.84
N ALA A 186 -7.09 -3.26 -6.74
CA ALA A 186 -7.62 -3.60 -5.42
C ALA A 186 -8.78 -2.69 -5.01
N ARG A 187 -8.70 -1.39 -5.28
CA ARG A 187 -9.84 -0.45 -5.07
C ARG A 187 -11.07 -0.74 -5.95
N LYS A 188 -10.90 -1.44 -7.06
CA LYS A 188 -11.98 -1.79 -8.01
C LYS A 188 -12.56 -3.18 -7.74
N LEU A 189 -11.83 -4.04 -7.06
CA LEU A 189 -12.27 -5.38 -6.70
C LEU A 189 -13.14 -5.33 -5.45
N SER A 190 -14.18 -6.17 -5.40
CA SER A 190 -14.98 -6.31 -4.18
C SER A 190 -14.14 -6.98 -3.09
N ASP A 191 -14.27 -6.54 -1.84
CA ASP A 191 -13.65 -7.12 -0.63
C ASP A 191 -13.79 -8.65 -0.57
N ALA A 192 -14.96 -9.20 -0.93
CA ALA A 192 -15.17 -10.65 -1.01
C ALA A 192 -14.19 -11.37 -1.95
N LYS A 193 -13.79 -10.74 -3.07
CA LYS A 193 -12.81 -11.31 -4.01
C LYS A 193 -11.40 -11.18 -3.46
N LEU A 194 -11.05 -10.05 -2.84
CA LEU A 194 -9.74 -9.85 -2.23
C LEU A 194 -9.52 -10.77 -1.02
N ALA A 195 -10.54 -10.93 -0.18
CA ALA A 195 -10.52 -11.85 0.95
C ALA A 195 -10.35 -13.31 0.49
N GLU A 196 -11.04 -13.72 -0.58
CA GLU A 196 -10.90 -15.06 -1.15
C GLU A 196 -9.51 -15.27 -1.77
N ILE A 197 -8.97 -14.27 -2.47
CA ILE A 197 -7.60 -14.30 -3.00
C ILE A 197 -6.60 -14.54 -1.86
N ASN A 198 -6.65 -13.72 -0.82
CA ASN A 198 -5.68 -13.81 0.28
C ASN A 198 -5.85 -15.12 1.07
N ARG A 199 -7.09 -15.57 1.29
CA ARG A 199 -7.39 -16.84 1.96
C ARG A 199 -6.77 -18.03 1.23
N GLU A 200 -6.94 -18.12 -0.09
CA GLU A 200 -6.41 -19.24 -0.85
C GLU A 200 -4.89 -19.15 -1.00
N LEU A 201 -4.31 -17.94 -1.10
CA LEU A 201 -2.85 -17.74 -1.11
C LEU A 201 -2.16 -18.07 0.23
N GLU A 202 -2.87 -18.09 1.36
CA GLU A 202 -2.33 -18.57 2.64
C GLU A 202 -2.13 -20.09 2.67
N HIS A 203 -2.85 -20.83 1.82
CA HIS A 203 -2.65 -22.26 1.65
C HIS A 203 -1.44 -22.60 0.76
N LEU A 204 -0.76 -21.58 0.23
CA LEU A 204 0.49 -21.75 -0.49
C LEU A 204 1.56 -22.32 0.43
N HIS A 205 2.41 -23.18 -0.12
CA HIS A 205 3.49 -23.78 0.66
C HIS A 205 4.46 -22.68 1.16
N PRO A 206 4.91 -22.71 2.44
CA PRO A 206 5.81 -21.70 3.04
C PRO A 206 7.03 -21.33 2.18
N SER A 207 7.60 -22.28 1.44
CA SER A 207 8.77 -22.04 0.58
C SER A 207 8.48 -21.19 -0.66
N LEU A 208 7.21 -21.07 -1.06
CA LEU A 208 6.79 -20.36 -2.27
C LEU A 208 6.27 -18.94 -1.97
N HIS A 209 6.10 -18.59 -0.69
CA HIS A 209 5.61 -17.26 -0.30
C HIS A 209 6.53 -16.12 -0.76
N THR A 210 7.84 -16.31 -0.71
CA THR A 210 8.79 -15.23 -1.01
C THR A 210 8.85 -14.94 -2.51
N GLU A 211 8.81 -15.98 -3.35
CA GLU A 211 9.03 -15.86 -4.80
C GLU A 211 7.73 -15.78 -5.60
N HIS A 212 6.69 -16.52 -5.20
CA HIS A 212 5.51 -16.73 -6.04
C HIS A 212 4.26 -15.98 -5.55
N HIS A 213 4.23 -15.55 -4.28
CA HIS A 213 3.04 -14.92 -3.71
C HIS A 213 2.63 -13.64 -4.46
N HIS A 214 3.58 -12.76 -4.80
CA HIS A 214 3.26 -11.51 -5.50
C HIS A 214 2.75 -11.76 -6.92
N ILE A 215 3.36 -12.71 -7.65
CA ILE A 215 2.95 -13.10 -9.01
C ILE A 215 1.54 -13.72 -8.98
N LEU A 216 1.28 -14.60 -8.02
CA LEU A 216 -0.03 -15.24 -7.88
C LEU A 216 -1.10 -14.24 -7.46
N PHE A 217 -0.77 -13.30 -6.57
CA PHE A 217 -1.67 -12.22 -6.18
C PHE A 217 -2.05 -11.34 -7.38
N ASP A 218 -1.08 -10.89 -8.18
CA ASP A 218 -1.33 -10.04 -9.35
C ASP A 218 -2.18 -10.76 -10.43
N ASN A 219 -1.90 -12.04 -10.67
CA ASN A 219 -2.70 -12.87 -11.58
C ASN A 219 -4.13 -13.06 -11.05
N ALA A 220 -4.26 -13.33 -9.75
CA ALA A 220 -5.54 -13.53 -9.09
C ALA A 220 -6.39 -12.25 -9.10
N THR A 221 -5.80 -11.08 -8.85
CA THR A 221 -6.49 -9.78 -8.92
C THR A 221 -6.92 -9.45 -10.35
N THR A 222 -6.09 -9.79 -11.35
CA THR A 222 -6.44 -9.61 -12.77
C THR A 222 -7.64 -10.49 -13.13
N MET A 223 -7.60 -11.78 -12.80
CA MET A 223 -8.67 -12.73 -13.10
C MET A 223 -9.97 -12.39 -12.36
N ALA A 224 -9.87 -11.88 -11.13
CA ALA A 224 -11.02 -11.47 -10.33
C ALA A 224 -11.82 -10.32 -10.95
N THR A 225 -11.29 -9.60 -11.94
CA THR A 225 -12.06 -8.57 -12.68
C THR A 225 -13.13 -9.14 -13.60
N THR A 226 -12.95 -10.37 -14.09
CA THR A 226 -13.83 -11.00 -15.09
C THR A 226 -14.55 -12.24 -14.58
N THR A 227 -14.22 -12.72 -13.38
CA THR A 227 -14.75 -13.97 -12.80
C THR A 227 -15.67 -13.74 -11.61
N THR A 228 -16.49 -14.74 -11.29
CA THR A 228 -17.27 -14.78 -10.05
C THR A 228 -16.38 -15.16 -8.86
N VAL A 229 -16.88 -14.97 -7.62
CA VAL A 229 -16.13 -15.35 -6.41
C VAL A 229 -15.91 -16.86 -6.33
N ASP A 230 -16.92 -17.66 -6.71
CA ASP A 230 -16.83 -19.13 -6.65
C ASP A 230 -15.86 -19.69 -7.69
N ASP A 231 -15.85 -19.13 -8.91
CA ASP A 231 -14.90 -19.52 -9.95
C ASP A 231 -13.47 -19.12 -9.57
N LEU A 232 -13.30 -17.92 -8.99
CA LEU A 232 -12.03 -17.42 -8.49
C LEU A 232 -11.46 -18.36 -7.42
N LYS A 233 -12.28 -18.76 -6.44
CA LYS A 233 -11.93 -19.75 -5.41
C LYS A 233 -11.45 -21.06 -6.00
N LEU A 234 -12.23 -21.64 -6.93
CA LEU A 234 -11.91 -22.93 -7.54
C LEU A 234 -10.58 -22.88 -8.29
N HIS A 235 -10.36 -21.80 -9.04
CA HIS A 235 -9.14 -21.61 -9.80
C HIS A 235 -7.92 -21.46 -8.89
N LEU A 236 -7.99 -20.58 -7.88
CA LEU A 236 -6.89 -20.36 -6.94
C LEU A 236 -6.54 -21.62 -6.16
N ARG A 237 -7.54 -22.34 -5.68
CA ARG A 237 -7.33 -23.60 -4.97
C ARG A 237 -6.62 -24.65 -5.83
N THR A 238 -6.91 -24.67 -7.12
CA THR A 238 -6.24 -25.56 -8.08
C THR A 238 -4.79 -25.12 -8.26
N GLN A 239 -4.59 -23.83 -8.54
CA GLN A 239 -3.28 -23.24 -8.81
C GLN A 239 -2.32 -23.34 -7.63
N VAL A 240 -2.80 -23.08 -6.41
CA VAL A 240 -2.03 -23.20 -5.15
C VAL A 240 -1.65 -24.66 -4.85
N ARG A 241 -2.43 -25.64 -5.30
CA ARG A 241 -2.17 -27.06 -5.05
C ARG A 241 -1.25 -27.71 -6.10
N THR A 242 -1.15 -27.09 -7.27
CA THR A 242 -0.30 -27.58 -8.38
C THR A 242 1.13 -27.05 -8.34
N LEU A 243 1.38 -26.03 -7.52
CA LEU A 243 2.70 -25.42 -7.28
C LEU A 243 3.30 -25.97 -5.98
#